data_AF-A0A2V2DXF6-F1
#
_entry.id   AF-A0A2V2DXF6-F1
#
_cell.length_a   1.000
_cell.length_b   1.000
_cell.length_c   1.000
_cell.angle_alpha   90.00
_cell.angle_beta   90.00
_cell.angle_gamma   90.00
#
_symmetry.space_group_name_H-M   'P 1'
#
loop_
_entity.id
_entity.type
_entity.pdbx_description
1 polymer ?
#
loop_
_entity_poly.entity_id
_entity_poly.type
_entity_poly.pdbx_seq_one_letter_code
_entity_poly.pdbx_strand_id
1 'polypeptide(L)'
;MLIRIVEAYGKVNRGAEGTPGQTGNRHRNIRREKAICRERCSGHLLRNSVSGETDGGSCPFRSGAQKHFRQRRTENFRRASRKKRLDAAEEKRYDEKNRLCRRIHRTGGACMLETRKECREGGVVFYLQEAKRQEDGGAPLTVCLTDGQAEALMALELLDRGQNPGGATAAAVVPDLLPDEQEQALADFVFALQSYPGVCPTRISLTGSVACADLVWRLASHFPAWFSAVCAVGGKGNPYEVRALTSTPLRAYIFPGEERADGGLPAAGERLVAALRIAGSDSASCVRIDPSRAGEHAWERIFEDGSVLAWLQEQDKKRQFTVSFVKPGVWCMEDYFSSCCYLVEGRDRAVLVDTGMGEGDLLGLVRSLTPLPVDLAVTHPHLDHMRGADRFPRVYLHEKDIEALAANPERFPAAWTPGSTVRPELVPIREGSLIDLGGVVLETQELGGHTEHSVVFADAAHRLLFTGDAVGSGYIALMICRQDELTECISHYADGLRAYADHHLDAVRDYGWLGGHKIQENGCDARRQQDFLAGRSAYFNPIRPQILLDMLTLCGQILDGTVTLADLLSTEEHYCSFGTAGMFFRFID
;
A
#
# COMPACT_ATOMS: atom_id res chain seq x y z
N MET A 1 -5.56 5.68 7.12
CA MET A 1 -6.48 5.11 6.11
C MET A 1 -7.85 4.84 6.75
N LEU A 2 -7.93 4.29 7.97
CA LEU A 2 -9.12 4.43 8.84
C LEU A 2 -9.57 5.89 9.02
N ILE A 3 -8.65 6.84 9.19
CA ILE A 3 -9.00 8.28 9.21
C ILE A 3 -9.69 8.74 7.89
N ARG A 4 -9.42 8.10 6.74
CA ARG A 4 -10.01 8.43 5.44
C ARG A 4 -11.34 7.71 5.18
N ILE A 5 -11.49 6.47 5.67
CA ILE A 5 -12.81 5.82 5.91
C ILE A 5 -13.67 6.85 6.65
N VAL A 6 -13.18 7.32 7.79
CA VAL A 6 -13.86 8.26 8.69
C VAL A 6 -14.07 9.67 8.11
N GLU A 7 -13.17 10.23 7.29
CA GLU A 7 -13.39 11.54 6.64
C GLU A 7 -14.48 11.47 5.55
N ALA A 8 -14.64 10.32 4.88
CA ALA A 8 -15.77 10.07 3.99
C ALA A 8 -17.09 10.00 4.78
N TYR A 9 -17.10 9.35 5.95
CA TYR A 9 -18.27 9.27 6.83
C TYR A 9 -18.59 10.58 7.59
N GLY A 10 -17.58 11.34 8.02
CA GLY A 10 -17.75 12.54 8.85
C GLY A 10 -18.28 13.78 8.13
N LYS A 11 -18.26 13.79 6.79
CA LYS A 11 -18.92 14.85 5.99
C LYS A 11 -20.44 14.65 5.87
N VAL A 12 -20.93 13.41 6.05
CA VAL A 12 -22.35 13.06 5.87
C VAL A 12 -23.19 13.51 7.07
N ASN A 13 -22.69 13.34 8.30
CA ASN A 13 -23.45 13.72 9.51
C ASN A 13 -23.51 15.23 9.78
N ARG A 14 -22.64 16.06 9.20
CA ARG A 14 -22.71 17.53 9.37
C ARG A 14 -23.75 18.21 8.48
N GLY A 15 -24.37 17.47 7.55
CA GLY A 15 -25.42 18.00 6.68
C GLY A 15 -26.83 17.95 7.27
N ALA A 16 -27.01 17.32 8.44
CA ALA A 16 -28.33 16.99 8.99
C ALA A 16 -28.71 17.75 10.28
N GLU A 17 -27.87 18.67 10.79
CA GLU A 17 -28.21 19.45 11.98
C GLU A 17 -28.56 20.90 11.60
N GLY A 18 -29.85 21.20 11.70
CA GLY A 18 -30.38 22.55 11.60
C GLY A 18 -29.78 23.46 12.67
N THR A 19 -29.39 24.67 12.26
CA THR A 19 -28.85 25.73 13.12
C THR A 19 -29.73 26.04 14.34
N PRO A 20 -29.12 26.18 15.53
CA PRO A 20 -29.60 27.17 16.48
C PRO A 20 -28.45 28.01 17.09
N GLY A 21 -28.64 29.34 17.04
CA GLY A 21 -28.47 30.22 18.20
C GLY A 21 -27.06 30.55 18.70
N GLN A 22 -26.61 31.76 18.39
CA GLN A 22 -25.51 32.46 19.06
C GLN A 22 -25.70 32.57 20.59
N THR A 23 -24.70 32.14 21.36
CA THR A 23 -24.12 32.77 22.59
C THR A 23 -22.79 32.01 22.84
N GLY A 24 -21.67 32.51 23.35
CA GLY A 24 -21.33 33.67 24.15
C GLY A 24 -20.16 33.28 25.08
N ASN A 25 -18.93 33.43 24.60
CA ASN A 25 -17.69 33.81 25.33
C ASN A 25 -17.40 33.23 26.76
N ARG A 26 -16.28 32.51 26.95
CA ARG A 26 -15.21 32.83 27.96
C ARG A 26 -14.11 31.74 28.15
N HIS A 27 -12.86 32.22 28.07
CA HIS A 27 -11.64 31.85 28.85
C HIS A 27 -11.01 30.47 28.65
N ARG A 28 -9.68 30.25 28.76
CA ARG A 28 -8.43 31.04 28.78
C ARG A 28 -7.30 29.99 28.68
N ASN A 29 -6.21 30.35 28.00
CA ASN A 29 -4.86 29.74 27.99
C ASN A 29 -4.42 28.95 29.24
N ILE A 30 -3.77 27.79 29.04
CA ILE A 30 -2.50 27.41 29.73
C ILE A 30 -1.56 26.69 28.74
N ARG A 31 -0.29 27.10 28.76
CA ARG A 31 0.86 26.61 27.98
C ARG A 31 1.64 25.54 28.76
N ARG A 32 2.29 24.65 27.99
CA ARG A 32 3.57 23.93 28.24
C ARG A 32 3.63 22.92 29.38
N GLU A 33 4.05 21.69 29.05
CA GLU A 33 5.40 21.18 29.39
C GLU A 33 5.76 19.92 28.59
N LYS A 34 7.02 19.85 28.15
CA LYS A 34 7.71 18.70 27.56
C LYS A 34 8.72 18.21 28.60
N ALA A 35 8.79 16.90 28.80
CA ALA A 35 9.99 16.05 28.86
C ALA A 35 10.01 15.00 29.99
N ILE A 36 10.67 13.89 29.66
CA ILE A 36 11.26 12.82 30.50
C ILE A 36 10.42 11.55 30.66
N CYS A 37 10.80 10.50 29.92
CA CYS A 37 11.34 9.27 30.52
C CYS A 37 11.96 8.34 29.45
N ARG A 38 13.26 8.07 29.61
CA ARG A 38 14.02 7.00 28.96
C ARG A 38 14.41 5.99 30.06
N GLU A 39 14.48 4.73 29.64
CA GLU A 39 15.19 3.59 30.25
C GLU A 39 14.60 2.92 31.50
N ARG A 40 14.18 1.66 31.31
CA ARG A 40 14.53 0.52 32.17
C ARG A 40 14.29 -0.80 31.43
N CYS A 41 15.36 -1.55 31.16
CA CYS A 41 15.46 -2.99 31.41
C CYS A 41 16.86 -3.48 31.00
N SER A 42 17.73 -3.57 32.00
CA SER A 42 19.04 -4.22 31.93
C SER A 42 18.99 -5.59 32.60
N GLY A 43 19.48 -6.60 31.86
CA GLY A 43 20.43 -7.59 32.36
C GLY A 43 19.91 -8.76 33.20
N HIS A 44 20.04 -9.98 32.66
CA HIS A 44 20.48 -11.14 33.42
C HIS A 44 21.50 -11.92 32.57
N LEU A 45 22.76 -11.88 33.02
CA LEU A 45 23.86 -12.74 32.60
C LEU A 45 24.27 -13.54 33.84
N LEU A 46 24.24 -14.87 33.74
CA LEU A 46 24.89 -15.76 34.70
C LEU A 46 26.04 -16.47 34.01
N ARG A 47 27.25 -16.20 34.51
CA ARG A 47 28.48 -16.97 34.28
C ARG A 47 28.48 -18.17 35.20
N ASN A 48 29.06 -19.29 34.76
CA ASN A 48 29.77 -20.20 35.66
C ASN A 48 31.05 -20.70 34.97
N SER A 49 32.13 -20.65 35.74
CA SER A 49 33.49 -21.07 35.41
C SER A 49 33.88 -22.21 36.34
N VAL A 50 34.49 -23.28 35.83
CA VAL A 50 35.25 -24.27 36.62
C VAL A 50 36.50 -24.69 35.82
N SER A 51 37.59 -24.89 36.56
CA SER A 51 38.99 -25.10 36.20
C SER A 51 39.46 -26.57 36.29
N GLY A 52 40.62 -26.89 35.66
CA GLY A 52 41.50 -28.08 35.90
C GLY A 52 42.06 -28.68 34.59
N GLU A 53 43.35 -28.47 34.22
CA GLU A 53 44.53 -29.37 34.37
C GLU A 53 44.41 -30.74 33.61
N THR A 54 45.36 -31.34 32.86
CA THR A 54 46.79 -31.17 32.49
C THR A 54 47.15 -32.08 31.26
N ASP A 55 48.35 -31.88 30.69
CA ASP A 55 49.26 -32.80 29.95
C ASP A 55 49.22 -33.03 28.41
N GLY A 56 50.28 -32.53 27.74
CA GLY A 56 51.36 -33.37 27.16
C GLY A 56 51.35 -33.73 25.66
N GLY A 57 52.28 -33.18 24.85
CA GLY A 57 52.79 -33.86 23.63
C GLY A 57 53.26 -33.03 22.41
N SER A 58 54.57 -32.74 22.35
CA SER A 58 55.50 -32.64 21.17
C SER A 58 55.24 -31.80 19.89
N CYS A 59 56.25 -30.96 19.57
CA CYS A 59 56.61 -30.20 18.33
C CYS A 59 56.96 -31.12 17.11
N PRO A 60 57.24 -30.68 15.83
CA PRO A 60 57.63 -29.33 15.35
C PRO A 60 57.15 -28.89 13.92
N PHE A 61 57.28 -27.59 13.57
CA PHE A 61 57.81 -27.07 12.27
C PHE A 61 57.79 -25.53 12.23
N ARG A 62 58.97 -24.90 12.24
CA ARG A 62 59.20 -23.47 11.94
C ARG A 62 59.94 -23.34 10.61
N SER A 63 59.28 -22.85 9.56
CA SER A 63 59.89 -22.09 8.44
C SER A 63 58.83 -21.60 7.44
N GLY A 64 58.14 -20.49 7.74
CA GLY A 64 57.15 -19.90 6.81
C GLY A 64 56.89 -18.40 6.95
N ALA A 65 57.30 -17.77 8.06
CA ALA A 65 56.83 -16.44 8.41
C ALA A 65 57.56 -15.25 7.72
N GLN A 66 58.70 -15.47 7.04
CA GLN A 66 59.47 -14.35 6.45
C GLN A 66 59.21 -14.09 4.94
N LYS A 67 58.57 -15.02 4.21
CA LYS A 67 58.20 -14.80 2.79
C LYS A 67 56.85 -14.08 2.61
N HIS A 68 55.90 -14.27 3.53
CA HIS A 68 54.56 -13.65 3.42
C HIS A 68 54.52 -12.14 3.71
N PHE A 69 55.50 -11.60 4.43
CA PHE A 69 55.49 -10.17 4.80
C PHE A 69 56.00 -9.25 3.67
N ARG A 70 56.85 -9.75 2.75
CA ARG A 70 57.37 -8.97 1.59
C ARG A 70 56.40 -8.93 0.39
N GLN A 71 55.58 -9.97 0.19
CA GLN A 71 54.57 -10.00 -0.87
C GLN A 71 53.38 -9.05 -0.59
N ARG A 72 52.89 -9.01 0.66
CA ARG A 72 51.78 -8.11 1.03
C ARG A 72 52.13 -6.62 0.92
N ARG A 73 53.41 -6.26 1.08
CA ARG A 73 53.86 -4.85 0.99
C ARG A 73 53.95 -4.34 -0.45
N THR A 74 54.21 -5.22 -1.42
CA THR A 74 54.26 -4.88 -2.85
C THR A 74 52.87 -4.85 -3.51
N GLU A 75 51.93 -5.68 -3.06
CA GLU A 75 50.51 -5.62 -3.48
C GLU A 75 49.79 -4.38 -2.93
N ASN A 76 50.06 -3.99 -1.68
CA ASN A 76 49.49 -2.76 -1.10
C ASN A 76 50.00 -1.49 -1.81
N PHE A 77 51.25 -1.45 -2.27
CA PHE A 77 51.78 -0.32 -3.04
C PHE A 77 51.16 -0.22 -4.44
N ARG A 78 50.91 -1.36 -5.11
CA ARG A 78 50.21 -1.39 -6.40
C ARG A 78 48.74 -1.00 -6.28
N ARG A 79 48.04 -1.38 -5.20
CA ARG A 79 46.68 -0.92 -4.90
C ARG A 79 46.61 0.58 -4.60
N ALA A 80 47.55 1.12 -3.84
CA ALA A 80 47.60 2.56 -3.54
C ALA A 80 47.90 3.42 -4.79
N SER A 81 48.74 2.92 -5.70
CA SER A 81 49.06 3.61 -6.96
C SER A 81 47.91 3.54 -7.98
N ARG A 82 47.14 2.45 -7.99
CA ARG A 82 45.91 2.32 -8.79
C ARG A 82 44.78 3.20 -8.26
N LYS A 83 44.64 3.32 -6.94
CA LYS A 83 43.70 4.26 -6.28
C LYS A 83 44.01 5.71 -6.64
N LYS A 84 45.27 6.16 -6.51
CA LYS A 84 45.68 7.51 -6.93
C LYS A 84 45.43 7.83 -8.42
N ARG A 85 45.49 6.83 -9.31
CA ARG A 85 45.17 7.02 -10.74
C ARG A 85 43.67 7.08 -11.02
N LEU A 86 42.84 6.41 -10.20
CA LEU A 86 41.39 6.50 -10.26
C LEU A 86 40.91 7.85 -9.68
N ASP A 87 41.46 8.27 -8.55
CA ASP A 87 41.16 9.55 -7.91
C ASP A 87 41.50 10.73 -8.84
N ALA A 88 42.64 10.68 -9.55
CA ALA A 88 43.03 11.71 -10.53
C ALA A 88 42.18 11.68 -11.83
N ALA A 89 41.56 10.54 -12.15
CA ALA A 89 40.63 10.43 -13.29
C ALA A 89 39.22 10.94 -12.92
N GLU A 90 38.79 10.74 -11.68
CA GLU A 90 37.58 11.34 -11.10
C GLU A 90 37.68 12.86 -10.95
N GLU A 91 38.84 13.36 -10.52
CA GLU A 91 39.09 14.81 -10.41
C GLU A 91 39.06 15.51 -11.78
N LYS A 92 39.56 14.83 -12.83
CA LYS A 92 39.45 15.31 -14.22
C LYS A 92 38.00 15.30 -14.74
N ARG A 93 37.21 14.28 -14.39
CA ARG A 93 35.76 14.19 -14.70
C ARG A 93 34.97 15.28 -13.98
N TYR A 94 35.30 15.57 -12.73
CA TYR A 94 34.69 16.62 -11.92
C TYR A 94 34.93 18.02 -12.54
N ASP A 95 36.13 18.27 -13.06
CA ASP A 95 36.49 19.54 -13.68
C ASP A 95 35.84 19.74 -15.08
N GLU A 96 35.60 18.66 -15.82
CA GLU A 96 34.88 18.67 -17.10
C GLU A 96 33.37 18.90 -16.90
N LYS A 97 32.76 18.25 -15.89
CA LYS A 97 31.36 18.47 -15.47
C LYS A 97 31.12 19.91 -15.01
N ASN A 98 32.07 20.50 -14.28
CA ASN A 98 32.04 21.91 -13.89
C ASN A 98 32.21 22.91 -15.05
N ARG A 99 32.84 22.51 -16.16
CA ARG A 99 32.92 23.34 -17.39
C ARG A 99 31.60 23.32 -18.17
N LEU A 100 30.82 22.25 -18.07
CA LEU A 100 29.48 22.14 -18.65
C LEU A 100 28.45 22.98 -17.85
N CYS A 101 28.46 22.89 -16.52
CA CYS A 101 27.65 23.73 -15.63
C CYS A 101 27.90 25.24 -15.85
N ARG A 102 29.17 25.65 -16.05
CA ARG A 102 29.52 27.05 -16.36
C ARG A 102 29.10 27.52 -17.75
N ARG A 103 28.84 26.60 -18.69
CA ARG A 103 28.37 26.91 -20.04
C ARG A 103 26.86 27.18 -20.04
N ILE A 104 26.10 26.44 -19.22
CA ILE A 104 24.66 26.63 -19.00
C ILE A 104 24.37 27.96 -18.28
N HIS A 105 25.25 28.38 -17.36
CA HIS A 105 25.13 29.67 -16.66
C HIS A 105 25.34 30.94 -17.53
N ARG A 106 25.84 30.82 -18.77
CA ARG A 106 26.09 31.99 -19.64
C ARG A 106 24.96 32.27 -20.64
N THR A 107 23.97 31.40 -20.75
CA THR A 107 22.79 31.60 -21.59
C THR A 107 21.56 31.86 -20.73
N GLY A 108 21.40 33.12 -20.33
CA GLY A 108 20.14 33.82 -20.04
C GLY A 108 19.09 33.14 -19.14
N GLY A 109 18.92 33.67 -17.93
CA GLY A 109 17.73 33.43 -17.10
C GLY A 109 17.96 33.73 -15.63
N ALA A 110 17.95 35.01 -15.26
CA ALA A 110 17.82 35.39 -13.85
C ALA A 110 16.40 35.07 -13.35
N CYS A 111 16.30 34.63 -12.08
CA CYS A 111 15.08 34.33 -11.31
C CYS A 111 14.54 32.88 -11.43
N MET A 112 15.03 31.95 -10.59
CA MET A 112 14.35 30.69 -10.18
C MET A 112 15.11 29.96 -9.04
N LEU A 113 15.59 30.67 -8.01
CA LEU A 113 16.34 30.06 -6.88
C LEU A 113 15.59 30.01 -5.55
N GLU A 114 14.34 30.48 -5.47
CA GLU A 114 13.60 30.59 -4.21
C GLU A 114 12.74 29.37 -3.82
N THR A 115 12.67 28.30 -4.63
CA THR A 115 11.69 27.19 -4.44
C THR A 115 12.29 25.81 -4.12
N ARG A 116 13.60 25.67 -3.93
CA ARG A 116 14.26 24.36 -3.70
C ARG A 116 14.71 24.23 -2.24
N LYS A 117 14.05 23.36 -1.48
CA LYS A 117 14.34 23.15 -0.05
C LYS A 117 15.06 21.81 0.17
N GLU A 118 16.22 21.84 0.82
CA GLU A 118 16.85 20.64 1.37
C GLU A 118 16.04 20.17 2.59
N CYS A 119 15.67 18.90 2.57
CA CYS A 119 14.90 18.24 3.60
C CYS A 119 15.60 16.94 4.02
N ARG A 120 15.25 16.44 5.20
CA ARG A 120 15.74 15.16 5.73
C ARG A 120 14.58 14.41 6.37
N GLU A 121 14.45 13.14 6.01
CA GLU A 121 13.43 12.24 6.55
C GLU A 121 14.03 10.83 6.62
N GLY A 122 13.94 10.16 7.77
CA GLY A 122 14.49 8.80 7.92
C GLY A 122 15.98 8.62 7.58
N GLY A 123 16.79 9.69 7.61
CA GLY A 123 18.20 9.65 7.18
C GLY A 123 18.43 9.84 5.68
N VAL A 124 17.37 9.93 4.87
CA VAL A 124 17.41 10.28 3.44
C VAL A 124 17.45 11.79 3.30
N VAL A 125 18.44 12.30 2.57
CA VAL A 125 18.50 13.70 2.15
C VAL A 125 17.72 13.84 0.84
N PHE A 126 16.80 14.79 0.77
CA PHE A 126 16.05 15.03 -0.46
C PHE A 126 15.84 16.51 -0.70
N TYR A 127 15.65 16.87 -1.97
CA TYR A 127 15.33 18.22 -2.39
C TYR A 127 13.89 18.21 -2.90
N LEU A 128 13.05 19.01 -2.24
CA LEU A 128 11.64 19.12 -2.60
C LEU A 128 11.42 20.34 -3.48
N GLN A 129 10.70 20.11 -4.56
CA GLN A 129 10.07 21.13 -5.36
C GLN A 129 8.56 21.00 -5.22
N GLU A 130 7.95 21.97 -4.56
CA GLU A 130 6.51 21.99 -4.30
C GLU A 130 5.72 22.35 -5.56
N ALA A 131 4.51 21.81 -5.65
CA ALA A 131 3.55 22.17 -6.68
C ALA A 131 3.10 23.64 -6.57
N LYS A 132 2.64 24.23 -7.68
CA LYS A 132 1.81 25.43 -7.61
C LYS A 132 0.54 25.07 -6.83
N ARG A 133 0.16 25.85 -5.81
CA ARG A 133 -1.02 25.59 -4.95
C ARG A 133 -2.22 25.17 -5.81
N GLN A 134 -2.69 23.95 -5.60
CA GLN A 134 -3.95 23.46 -6.17
C GLN A 134 -5.06 23.61 -5.12
N GLU A 135 -6.27 23.94 -5.57
CA GLU A 135 -7.39 24.28 -4.68
C GLU A 135 -8.06 23.07 -4.00
N ASP A 136 -7.73 21.82 -4.33
CA ASP A 136 -8.19 20.66 -3.53
C ASP A 136 -7.41 19.36 -3.84
N GLY A 137 -7.26 18.47 -2.84
CA GLY A 137 -6.85 17.05 -3.02
C GLY A 137 -5.35 16.71 -2.97
N GLY A 138 -4.47 17.70 -2.81
CA GLY A 138 -3.01 17.52 -2.85
C GLY A 138 -2.46 17.32 -4.26
N ALA A 139 -1.20 17.70 -4.49
CA ALA A 139 -0.54 17.57 -5.78
C ALA A 139 0.02 16.15 -5.99
N PRO A 140 0.06 15.65 -7.23
CA PRO A 140 0.81 14.44 -7.54
C PRO A 140 2.29 14.65 -7.18
N LEU A 141 2.94 13.61 -6.66
CA LEU A 141 4.35 13.64 -6.27
C LEU A 141 5.14 12.65 -7.11
N THR A 142 6.21 13.13 -7.76
CA THR A 142 7.21 12.26 -8.39
C THR A 142 8.43 12.13 -7.50
N VAL A 143 8.72 10.92 -7.04
CA VAL A 143 9.96 10.59 -6.31
C VAL A 143 11.01 10.19 -7.33
N CYS A 144 12.14 10.91 -7.36
CA CYS A 144 13.28 10.65 -8.23
C CYS A 144 14.49 10.24 -7.39
N LEU A 145 14.92 8.97 -7.48
CA LEU A 145 16.14 8.49 -6.82
C LEU A 145 17.39 8.97 -7.57
N THR A 146 18.41 9.44 -6.84
CA THR A 146 19.63 10.04 -7.42
C THR A 146 20.90 9.66 -6.66
N ASP A 147 22.02 9.56 -7.38
CA ASP A 147 23.35 9.23 -6.87
C ASP A 147 24.09 10.52 -6.50
N GLY A 148 23.65 11.11 -5.39
CA GLY A 148 24.25 12.30 -4.79
C GLY A 148 23.54 13.62 -5.09
N GLN A 149 23.92 14.64 -4.31
CA GLN A 149 23.28 15.95 -4.32
C GLN A 149 23.32 16.66 -5.69
N ALA A 150 24.42 16.55 -6.43
CA ALA A 150 24.53 17.20 -7.73
C ALA A 150 23.50 16.66 -8.74
N GLU A 151 23.29 15.34 -8.74
CA GLU A 151 22.30 14.71 -9.60
C GLU A 151 20.87 15.03 -9.14
N ALA A 152 20.63 15.10 -7.82
CA ALA A 152 19.34 15.54 -7.27
C ALA A 152 18.92 16.93 -7.76
N LEU A 153 19.84 17.89 -7.71
CA LEU A 153 19.58 19.27 -8.16
C LEU A 153 19.37 19.35 -9.68
N MET A 154 20.10 18.56 -10.46
CA MET A 154 19.90 18.44 -11.91
C MET A 154 18.54 17.82 -12.24
N ALA A 155 18.14 16.77 -11.50
CA ALA A 155 16.86 16.12 -11.68
C ALA A 155 15.69 17.09 -11.43
N LEU A 156 15.75 17.90 -10.37
CA LEU A 156 14.77 18.95 -10.13
C LEU A 156 14.70 19.95 -11.28
N GLU A 157 15.86 20.43 -11.75
CA GLU A 157 15.89 21.39 -12.86
C GLU A 157 15.29 20.82 -14.14
N LEU A 158 15.58 19.56 -14.47
CA LEU A 158 15.02 18.90 -15.65
C LEU A 158 13.50 18.72 -15.55
N LEU A 159 13.03 18.23 -14.40
CA LEU A 159 11.61 17.96 -14.17
C LEU A 159 10.79 19.25 -14.00
N ASP A 160 11.45 20.41 -13.90
CA ASP A 160 10.85 21.73 -13.75
C ASP A 160 10.94 22.64 -14.98
N ARG A 161 11.37 22.16 -16.15
CA ARG A 161 11.58 22.99 -17.37
C ARG A 161 10.31 23.63 -17.99
N GLY A 162 9.32 24.03 -17.18
CA GLY A 162 8.10 24.71 -17.63
C GLY A 162 7.03 23.77 -18.21
N GLN A 163 7.31 22.46 -18.24
CA GLN A 163 6.41 21.42 -18.72
C GLN A 163 5.82 20.56 -17.60
N ASN A 164 6.13 20.89 -16.33
CA ASN A 164 5.50 20.26 -15.18
C ASN A 164 4.01 20.66 -15.15
N PRO A 165 3.07 19.70 -15.25
CA PRO A 165 1.63 19.99 -15.27
C PRO A 165 1.08 20.45 -13.90
N GLY A 166 1.95 20.76 -12.94
CA GLY A 166 1.60 21.33 -11.64
C GLY A 166 1.74 20.36 -10.47
N GLY A 167 2.53 19.29 -10.63
CA GLY A 167 2.89 18.35 -9.56
C GLY A 167 4.15 18.73 -8.78
N ALA A 168 4.36 18.06 -7.66
CA ALA A 168 5.56 18.17 -6.84
C ALA A 168 6.60 17.12 -7.26
N THR A 169 7.87 17.41 -7.00
CA THR A 169 8.98 16.49 -7.24
C THR A 169 9.86 16.41 -6.00
N ALA A 170 10.15 15.20 -5.54
CA ALA A 170 11.14 14.94 -4.50
C ALA A 170 12.35 14.22 -5.12
N ALA A 171 13.47 14.92 -5.25
CA ALA A 171 14.73 14.31 -5.67
C ALA A 171 15.48 13.78 -4.44
N ALA A 172 15.43 12.47 -4.23
CA ALA A 172 16.01 11.79 -3.07
C ALA A 172 17.43 11.31 -3.38
N VAL A 173 18.37 11.65 -2.50
CA VAL A 173 19.74 11.16 -2.56
C VAL A 173 19.77 9.79 -1.90
N VAL A 174 20.18 8.77 -2.66
CA VAL A 174 20.33 7.41 -2.13
C VAL A 174 21.41 7.43 -1.03
N PRO A 175 21.11 6.92 0.17
CA PRO A 175 22.07 6.96 1.28
C PRO A 175 23.22 5.98 1.04
N ASP A 176 24.42 6.32 1.51
CA ASP A 176 25.60 5.45 1.45
C ASP A 176 25.54 4.39 2.58
N LEU A 177 24.70 3.38 2.35
CA LEU A 177 24.41 2.27 3.27
C LEU A 177 24.52 0.92 2.55
N LEU A 178 24.42 -0.18 3.29
CA LEU A 178 24.31 -1.51 2.67
C LEU A 178 22.98 -1.63 1.90
N PRO A 179 22.88 -2.46 0.84
CA PRO A 179 21.69 -2.49 -0.03
C PRO A 179 20.33 -2.65 0.68
N ASP A 180 20.26 -3.52 1.69
CA ASP A 180 19.00 -3.74 2.43
C ASP A 180 18.68 -2.55 3.35
N GLU A 181 19.71 -1.91 3.92
CA GLU A 181 19.56 -0.68 4.72
C GLU A 181 19.17 0.52 3.84
N GLN A 182 19.69 0.58 2.60
CA GLN A 182 19.31 1.59 1.60
C GLN A 182 17.83 1.47 1.24
N GLU A 183 17.37 0.25 0.93
CA GLU A 183 15.97 -0.02 0.61
C GLU A 183 15.06 0.35 1.78
N GLN A 184 15.39 -0.05 3.01
CA GLN A 184 14.59 0.27 4.19
C GLN A 184 14.52 1.79 4.43
N ALA A 185 15.64 2.50 4.34
CA ALA A 185 15.66 3.96 4.52
C ALA A 185 14.80 4.68 3.47
N LEU A 186 14.84 4.22 2.22
CA LEU A 186 14.00 4.76 1.15
C LEU A 186 12.53 4.38 1.32
N ALA A 187 12.23 3.17 1.80
CA ALA A 187 10.88 2.74 2.10
C ALA A 187 10.27 3.60 3.23
N ASP A 188 11.01 3.84 4.30
CA ASP A 188 10.60 4.73 5.39
C ASP A 188 10.36 6.16 4.90
N PHE A 189 11.23 6.66 4.02
CA PHE A 189 11.07 7.96 3.37
C PHE A 189 9.79 8.02 2.53
N VAL A 190 9.56 7.05 1.63
CA VAL A 190 8.35 7.02 0.78
C VAL A 190 7.08 6.88 1.62
N PHE A 191 7.11 6.06 2.68
CA PHE A 191 6.00 5.93 3.60
C PHE A 191 5.68 7.27 4.28
N ALA A 192 6.69 8.00 4.75
CA ALA A 192 6.50 9.33 5.35
C ALA A 192 5.89 10.34 4.36
N LEU A 193 6.24 10.25 3.07
CA LEU A 193 5.71 11.13 2.03
C LEU A 193 4.19 10.98 1.82
N GLN A 194 3.59 9.83 2.16
CA GLN A 194 2.14 9.62 2.05
C GLN A 194 1.32 10.54 2.96
N SER A 195 1.95 11.09 3.99
CA SER A 195 1.36 12.03 4.93
C SER A 195 1.94 13.45 4.79
N TYR A 196 2.73 13.71 3.76
CA TYR A 196 3.35 15.00 3.56
C TYR A 196 2.30 16.06 3.18
N PRO A 197 2.27 17.25 3.82
CA PRO A 197 1.30 18.28 3.52
C PRO A 197 1.30 18.67 2.04
N GLY A 198 0.12 18.65 1.42
CA GLY A 198 -0.04 19.03 0.01
C GLY A 198 0.34 17.93 -1.00
N VAL A 199 0.72 16.73 -0.56
CA VAL A 199 0.91 15.56 -1.44
C VAL A 199 -0.37 14.75 -1.53
N CYS A 200 -0.72 14.34 -2.74
CA CYS A 200 -1.79 13.37 -2.96
C CYS A 200 -1.25 11.94 -2.77
N PRO A 201 -1.69 11.22 -1.73
CA PRO A 201 -1.20 9.89 -1.34
C PRO A 201 -1.50 8.79 -2.37
N THR A 202 -2.50 9.01 -3.23
CA THR A 202 -2.86 8.07 -4.31
C THR A 202 -2.12 8.36 -5.61
N ARG A 203 -1.33 9.44 -5.66
CA ARG A 203 -0.62 9.93 -6.85
C ARG A 203 0.87 10.15 -6.57
N ILE A 204 1.48 9.21 -5.85
CA ILE A 204 2.95 9.12 -5.68
C ILE A 204 3.48 8.22 -6.79
N SER A 205 4.47 8.68 -7.55
CA SER A 205 5.09 7.92 -8.64
C SER A 205 6.60 7.82 -8.43
N LEU A 206 7.23 6.82 -9.02
CA LEU A 206 8.66 6.54 -8.84
C LEU A 206 9.43 6.60 -10.15
N THR A 207 10.58 7.25 -10.11
CA THR A 207 11.63 7.20 -11.14
C THR A 207 13.00 7.31 -10.47
N GLY A 208 14.05 7.23 -11.26
CA GLY A 208 15.40 7.49 -10.79
C GLY A 208 16.35 7.74 -11.95
N SER A 209 17.52 8.28 -11.63
CA SER A 209 18.61 8.38 -12.58
C SER A 209 19.08 7.00 -13.04
N VAL A 210 19.89 6.97 -14.11
CA VAL A 210 20.47 5.71 -14.60
C VAL A 210 21.28 4.99 -13.51
N ALA A 211 21.97 5.74 -12.65
CA ALA A 211 22.78 5.19 -11.56
C ALA A 211 21.92 4.51 -10.47
N CYS A 212 20.66 4.93 -10.31
CA CYS A 212 19.74 4.39 -9.32
C CYS A 212 18.70 3.42 -9.90
N ALA A 213 18.79 3.05 -11.18
CA ALA A 213 17.77 2.28 -11.87
C ALA A 213 17.52 0.90 -11.24
N ASP A 214 18.57 0.19 -10.78
CA ASP A 214 18.44 -1.09 -10.06
C ASP A 214 17.58 -0.94 -8.80
N LEU A 215 17.75 0.17 -8.09
CA LEU A 215 17.03 0.46 -6.85
C LEU A 215 15.57 0.89 -7.12
N VAL A 216 15.30 1.56 -8.25
CA VAL A 216 13.93 1.83 -8.71
C VAL A 216 13.19 0.52 -8.93
N TRP A 217 13.79 -0.44 -9.64
CA TRP A 217 13.19 -1.76 -9.86
C TRP A 217 12.93 -2.48 -8.54
N ARG A 218 13.93 -2.50 -7.65
CA ARG A 218 13.86 -3.18 -6.36
C ARG A 218 12.76 -2.60 -5.47
N LEU A 219 12.80 -1.30 -5.21
CA LEU A 219 11.84 -0.60 -4.34
C LEU A 219 10.41 -0.71 -4.88
N ALA A 220 10.21 -0.51 -6.19
CA ALA A 220 8.89 -0.65 -6.80
C ALA A 220 8.34 -2.09 -6.64
N SER A 221 9.18 -3.09 -6.87
CA SER A 221 8.77 -4.51 -6.79
C SER A 221 8.41 -4.93 -5.37
N HIS A 222 9.04 -4.32 -4.35
CA HIS A 222 8.84 -4.69 -2.95
C HIS A 222 7.71 -3.90 -2.28
N PHE A 223 7.35 -2.73 -2.81
CA PHE A 223 6.30 -1.86 -2.28
C PHE A 223 5.33 -1.37 -3.37
N PRO A 224 4.74 -2.28 -4.17
CA PRO A 224 4.00 -1.93 -5.39
C PRO A 224 2.78 -1.04 -5.11
N ALA A 225 2.07 -1.24 -3.99
CA ALA A 225 0.84 -0.49 -3.72
C ALA A 225 1.10 0.95 -3.26
N TRP A 226 2.35 1.37 -3.07
CA TRP A 226 2.68 2.75 -2.75
C TRP A 226 2.74 3.65 -3.98
N PHE A 227 2.96 3.08 -5.17
CA PHE A 227 3.19 3.83 -6.39
C PHE A 227 1.99 3.78 -7.35
N SER A 228 1.54 4.94 -7.79
CA SER A 228 0.58 5.13 -8.88
C SER A 228 1.18 4.83 -10.25
N ALA A 229 2.51 4.95 -10.40
CA ALA A 229 3.27 4.52 -11.57
C ALA A 229 4.77 4.49 -11.33
N VAL A 230 5.46 3.76 -12.21
CA VAL A 230 6.90 3.59 -12.19
C VAL A 230 7.47 3.87 -13.57
N CYS A 231 8.52 4.70 -13.64
CA CYS A 231 9.36 4.86 -14.81
C CYS A 231 10.78 4.40 -14.49
N ALA A 232 11.24 3.33 -15.14
CA ALA A 232 12.61 2.83 -14.99
C ALA A 232 13.43 3.16 -16.23
N VAL A 233 14.65 3.69 -16.04
CA VAL A 233 15.58 4.03 -17.12
C VAL A 233 16.84 3.18 -17.00
N GLY A 234 16.84 2.04 -17.69
CA GLY A 234 17.86 1.00 -17.62
C GLY A 234 17.72 0.14 -16.38
N GLY A 235 18.85 -0.37 -15.93
CA GLY A 235 18.97 -1.07 -14.66
C GLY A 235 18.57 -2.55 -14.70
N LYS A 236 18.80 -3.19 -13.56
CA LYS A 236 18.63 -4.63 -13.35
C LYS A 236 17.81 -4.92 -12.11
N GLY A 237 17.11 -6.05 -12.13
CA GLY A 237 16.23 -6.47 -11.04
C GLY A 237 15.98 -7.97 -11.03
N ASN A 238 15.13 -8.42 -10.12
CA ASN A 238 14.68 -9.81 -10.08
C ASN A 238 13.36 -9.96 -10.86
N PRO A 239 13.33 -10.78 -11.94
CA PRO A 239 12.12 -11.00 -12.74
C PRO A 239 11.00 -11.73 -11.98
N TYR A 240 11.29 -12.37 -10.84
CA TYR A 240 10.25 -12.96 -9.99
C TYR A 240 9.60 -11.90 -9.09
N GLU A 241 10.39 -10.97 -8.56
CA GLU A 241 9.90 -9.91 -7.68
C GLU A 241 9.12 -8.85 -8.46
N VAL A 242 9.59 -8.48 -9.67
CA VAL A 242 8.94 -7.46 -10.50
C VAL A 242 7.49 -7.80 -10.83
N ARG A 243 7.10 -9.08 -10.79
CA ARG A 243 5.72 -9.53 -11.02
C ARG A 243 4.71 -8.94 -10.02
N ALA A 244 5.16 -8.46 -8.86
CA ALA A 244 4.32 -7.75 -7.91
C ALA A 244 3.75 -6.44 -8.47
N LEU A 245 4.36 -5.86 -9.51
CA LEU A 245 3.92 -4.62 -10.18
C LEU A 245 2.89 -4.86 -11.30
N THR A 246 2.25 -6.04 -11.36
CA THR A 246 1.34 -6.41 -12.46
C THR A 246 0.26 -5.35 -12.73
N SER A 247 -0.29 -4.77 -11.67
CA SER A 247 -1.34 -3.74 -11.72
C SER A 247 -0.80 -2.30 -11.74
N THR A 248 0.51 -2.09 -11.54
CA THR A 248 1.12 -0.76 -11.47
C THR A 248 1.55 -0.32 -12.87
N PRO A 249 1.02 0.80 -13.40
CA PRO A 249 1.47 1.33 -14.69
C PRO A 249 2.99 1.53 -14.73
N LEU A 250 3.63 0.94 -15.74
CA LEU A 250 5.09 0.90 -15.83
C LEU A 250 5.60 1.26 -17.24
N ARG A 251 6.56 2.19 -17.29
CA ARG A 251 7.34 2.52 -18.49
C ARG A 251 8.82 2.19 -18.24
N ALA A 252 9.36 1.24 -18.99
CA ALA A 252 10.79 0.93 -18.96
C ALA A 252 11.48 1.44 -20.22
N TYR A 253 12.53 2.24 -20.04
CA TYR A 253 13.47 2.60 -21.09
C TYR A 253 14.71 1.72 -20.96
N ILE A 254 15.09 1.01 -22.01
CA ILE A 254 16.10 -0.05 -21.91
C ILE A 254 17.29 0.22 -22.83
N PHE A 255 18.49 -0.11 -22.36
CA PHE A 255 19.70 0.07 -23.15
C PHE A 255 20.13 -1.25 -23.82
N PRO A 256 20.59 -1.19 -25.08
CA PRO A 256 21.08 -2.38 -25.77
C PRO A 256 22.25 -3.03 -25.02
N GLY A 257 22.21 -4.36 -24.86
CA GLY A 257 23.31 -5.14 -24.29
C GLY A 257 23.39 -5.18 -22.76
N GLU A 258 22.39 -4.66 -22.04
CA GLU A 258 22.32 -4.80 -20.57
C GLU A 258 22.01 -6.25 -20.11
N GLU A 259 21.38 -7.03 -20.98
CA GLU A 259 20.92 -8.38 -20.69
C GLU A 259 22.07 -9.39 -20.61
N ARG A 260 22.00 -10.29 -19.63
CA ARG A 260 23.00 -11.35 -19.47
C ARG A 260 22.70 -12.50 -20.42
N ALA A 261 23.72 -12.94 -21.16
CA ALA A 261 23.60 -14.09 -22.07
C ALA A 261 23.38 -15.44 -21.35
N ASP A 262 23.73 -15.54 -20.06
CA ASP A 262 23.63 -16.77 -19.26
C ASP A 262 22.24 -16.97 -18.62
N GLY A 263 21.32 -16.00 -18.76
CA GLY A 263 20.03 -16.03 -18.09
C GLY A 263 20.09 -15.91 -16.57
N GLY A 264 21.25 -15.59 -15.98
CA GLY A 264 21.43 -15.41 -14.55
C GLY A 264 20.72 -14.17 -14.01
N LEU A 265 20.61 -14.08 -12.68
CA LEU A 265 20.07 -12.90 -11.98
C LEU A 265 21.22 -11.98 -11.52
N PRO A 266 20.97 -10.66 -11.40
CA PRO A 266 19.76 -9.94 -11.78
C PRO A 266 19.60 -9.80 -13.32
N ALA A 267 18.37 -9.60 -13.77
CA ALA A 267 17.95 -9.46 -15.17
C ALA A 267 17.83 -8.00 -15.60
N ALA A 268 17.99 -7.70 -16.89
CA ALA A 268 17.83 -6.33 -17.40
C ALA A 268 16.39 -6.07 -17.88
N GLY A 269 16.10 -4.81 -18.19
CA GLY A 269 14.73 -4.31 -18.41
C GLY A 269 13.88 -5.09 -19.41
N GLU A 270 14.44 -5.66 -20.48
CA GLU A 270 13.64 -6.49 -21.42
C GLU A 270 13.03 -7.70 -20.74
N ARG A 271 13.84 -8.45 -19.98
CA ARG A 271 13.38 -9.63 -19.27
C ARG A 271 12.50 -9.29 -18.07
N LEU A 272 12.73 -8.14 -17.43
CA LEU A 272 11.84 -7.66 -16.36
C LEU A 272 10.45 -7.33 -16.88
N VAL A 273 10.35 -6.57 -17.98
CA VAL A 273 9.05 -6.25 -18.61
C VAL A 273 8.39 -7.52 -19.16
N ALA A 274 9.15 -8.44 -19.76
CA ALA A 274 8.61 -9.71 -20.20
C ALA A 274 8.03 -10.51 -19.04
N ALA A 275 8.71 -10.56 -17.88
CA ALA A 275 8.22 -11.26 -16.70
C ALA A 275 6.92 -10.65 -16.16
N LEU A 276 6.78 -9.32 -16.20
CA LEU A 276 5.55 -8.59 -15.89
C LEU A 276 4.39 -8.95 -16.81
N ARG A 277 4.62 -8.95 -18.12
CA ARG A 277 3.59 -9.31 -19.11
C ARG A 277 3.14 -10.76 -18.95
N ILE A 278 4.07 -11.67 -18.67
CA ILE A 278 3.75 -13.08 -18.37
C ILE A 278 2.91 -13.20 -17.09
N ALA A 279 3.08 -12.29 -16.12
CA ALA A 279 2.25 -12.24 -14.92
C ALA A 279 0.87 -11.58 -15.14
N GLY A 280 0.58 -11.09 -16.35
CA GLY A 280 -0.71 -10.51 -16.71
C GLY A 280 -0.74 -8.98 -16.78
N SER A 281 0.43 -8.30 -16.79
CA SER A 281 0.44 -6.84 -16.86
C SER A 281 0.15 -6.33 -18.27
N ASP A 282 -0.98 -5.64 -18.43
CA ASP A 282 -1.38 -4.98 -19.68
C ASP A 282 -0.80 -3.56 -19.81
N SER A 283 -0.39 -2.96 -18.69
CA SER A 283 0.10 -1.57 -18.64
C SER A 283 1.62 -1.45 -18.80
N ALA A 284 2.36 -2.56 -18.67
CA ALA A 284 3.82 -2.58 -18.78
C ALA A 284 4.31 -2.33 -20.22
N SER A 285 4.97 -1.20 -20.41
CA SER A 285 5.53 -0.76 -21.68
C SER A 285 7.05 -0.69 -21.65
N CYS A 286 7.66 -0.91 -22.81
CA CYS A 286 9.10 -0.99 -22.96
C CYS A 286 9.55 -0.25 -24.22
N VAL A 287 10.49 0.68 -24.06
CA VAL A 287 11.03 1.52 -25.11
C VAL A 287 12.53 1.28 -25.23
N ARG A 288 12.96 0.76 -26.38
CA ARG A 288 14.38 0.58 -26.69
C ARG A 288 15.03 1.92 -27.01
N ILE A 289 16.06 2.27 -26.23
CA ILE A 289 16.87 3.46 -26.49
C ILE A 289 17.91 3.14 -27.56
N ASP A 290 18.00 4.01 -28.57
CA ASP A 290 19.03 3.94 -29.60
C ASP A 290 20.43 3.96 -28.94
N PRO A 291 21.37 3.06 -29.30
CA PRO A 291 22.71 3.05 -28.74
C PRO A 291 23.43 4.42 -28.87
N SER A 292 23.19 5.17 -29.93
CA SER A 292 23.74 6.54 -30.11
C SER A 292 23.20 7.55 -29.09
N ARG A 293 22.07 7.22 -28.46
CA ARG A 293 21.40 7.95 -27.38
C ARG A 293 21.52 7.24 -26.03
N ALA A 294 22.23 6.11 -25.95
CA ALA A 294 22.56 5.42 -24.72
C ALA A 294 23.91 5.96 -24.20
N GLY A 295 23.86 7.00 -23.37
CA GLY A 295 25.04 7.63 -22.81
C GLY A 295 24.69 8.33 -21.50
N GLU A 296 25.66 9.03 -20.90
CA GLU A 296 25.52 9.66 -19.56
C GLU A 296 24.28 10.59 -19.44
N HIS A 297 23.79 11.14 -20.57
CA HIS A 297 22.63 12.02 -20.65
C HIS A 297 21.33 11.33 -21.13
N ALA A 298 21.25 9.99 -21.09
CA ALA A 298 20.07 9.26 -21.58
C ALA A 298 18.81 9.62 -20.79
N TRP A 299 18.93 9.70 -19.46
CA TRP A 299 17.84 10.11 -18.58
C TRP A 299 17.36 11.53 -18.92
N GLU A 300 18.29 12.46 -19.12
CA GLU A 300 17.97 13.84 -19.48
C GLU A 300 17.13 13.93 -20.75
N ARG A 301 17.52 13.21 -21.80
CA ARG A 301 16.78 13.16 -23.08
C ARG A 301 15.39 12.55 -22.96
N ILE A 302 15.20 11.56 -22.09
CA ILE A 302 13.91 10.89 -21.89
C ILE A 302 12.90 11.83 -21.23
N PHE A 303 13.37 12.67 -20.30
CA PHE A 303 12.51 13.59 -19.56
C PHE A 303 12.48 15.01 -20.15
N GLU A 304 13.29 15.31 -21.17
CA GLU A 304 13.46 16.64 -21.77
C GLU A 304 12.16 17.25 -22.31
N ASP A 305 11.26 16.43 -22.85
CA ASP A 305 9.99 16.88 -23.41
C ASP A 305 8.82 16.92 -22.41
N GLY A 306 9.08 16.52 -21.15
CA GLY A 306 8.09 16.51 -20.07
C GLY A 306 6.99 15.46 -20.19
N SER A 307 6.91 14.70 -21.29
CA SER A 307 5.81 13.75 -21.55
C SER A 307 5.79 12.59 -20.55
N VAL A 308 6.97 12.12 -20.13
CA VAL A 308 7.11 11.07 -19.12
C VAL A 308 6.68 11.55 -17.75
N LEU A 309 7.08 12.76 -17.38
CA LEU A 309 6.67 13.37 -16.11
C LEU A 309 5.16 13.62 -16.08
N ALA A 310 4.59 14.15 -17.17
CA ALA A 310 3.16 14.35 -17.29
C ALA A 310 2.39 13.02 -17.16
N TRP A 311 2.88 11.96 -17.83
CA TRP A 311 2.29 10.64 -17.68
C TRP A 311 2.36 10.09 -16.25
N LEU A 312 3.51 10.20 -15.58
CA LEU A 312 3.68 9.78 -14.18
C LEU A 312 2.70 10.52 -13.26
N GLN A 313 2.59 11.84 -13.43
CA GLN A 313 1.73 12.69 -12.61
C GLN A 313 0.24 12.51 -12.91
N GLU A 314 -0.14 12.09 -14.12
CA GLU A 314 -1.54 11.78 -14.48
C GLU A 314 -2.07 10.55 -13.75
N GLN A 315 -1.21 9.59 -13.39
CA GLN A 315 -1.64 8.36 -12.77
C GLN A 315 -2.24 8.58 -11.38
N ASP A 316 -3.24 7.77 -11.05
CA ASP A 316 -3.90 7.77 -9.76
C ASP A 316 -4.33 6.35 -9.42
N LYS A 317 -3.89 5.86 -8.25
CA LYS A 317 -4.28 4.54 -7.74
C LYS A 317 -5.80 4.40 -7.59
N LYS A 318 -6.53 5.51 -7.41
CA LYS A 318 -8.00 5.49 -7.38
C LYS A 318 -8.62 4.88 -8.62
N ARG A 319 -7.94 4.93 -9.78
CA ARG A 319 -8.45 4.38 -11.04
C ARG A 319 -7.89 3.00 -11.37
N GLN A 320 -7.10 2.42 -10.47
CA GLN A 320 -6.38 1.17 -10.68
C GLN A 320 -6.99 0.10 -9.77
N PHE A 321 -7.00 -1.13 -10.28
CA PHE A 321 -7.43 -2.31 -9.54
C PHE A 321 -6.37 -3.40 -9.67
N THR A 322 -6.16 -4.16 -8.61
CA THR A 322 -5.42 -5.42 -8.66
C THR A 322 -6.39 -6.57 -8.82
N VAL A 323 -6.03 -7.57 -9.64
CA VAL A 323 -6.83 -8.78 -9.83
C VAL A 323 -6.02 -9.98 -9.37
N SER A 324 -6.59 -10.78 -8.47
CA SER A 324 -6.04 -12.03 -8.00
C SER A 324 -6.97 -13.19 -8.37
N PHE A 325 -6.41 -14.23 -8.97
CA PHE A 325 -7.13 -15.50 -9.15
C PHE A 325 -7.27 -16.20 -7.80
N VAL A 326 -8.49 -16.63 -7.44
CA VAL A 326 -8.77 -17.38 -6.21
C VAL A 326 -8.96 -18.85 -6.54
N LYS A 327 -9.95 -19.16 -7.40
CA LYS A 327 -10.32 -20.50 -7.87
C LYS A 327 -10.88 -20.37 -9.29
N PRO A 328 -11.01 -21.48 -10.06
CA PRO A 328 -11.71 -21.42 -11.34
C PRO A 328 -13.10 -20.79 -11.16
N GLY A 329 -13.41 -19.74 -11.93
CA GLY A 329 -14.66 -19.00 -11.79
C GLY A 329 -14.70 -18.00 -10.62
N VAL A 330 -13.61 -17.82 -9.88
CA VAL A 330 -13.54 -16.90 -8.73
C VAL A 330 -12.31 -16.00 -8.79
N TRP A 331 -12.54 -14.69 -8.80
CA TRP A 331 -11.50 -13.66 -8.79
C TRP A 331 -11.74 -12.67 -7.65
N CYS A 332 -10.67 -12.16 -7.07
CA CYS A 332 -10.68 -11.04 -6.15
C CYS A 332 -10.12 -9.81 -6.85
N MET A 333 -10.84 -8.70 -6.77
CA MET A 333 -10.37 -7.38 -7.22
C MET A 333 -10.18 -6.47 -6.01
N GLU A 334 -9.08 -5.74 -5.99
CA GLU A 334 -8.71 -4.85 -4.90
C GLU A 334 -8.43 -3.45 -5.42
N ASP A 335 -8.78 -2.42 -4.66
CA ASP A 335 -8.52 -1.03 -5.03
C ASP A 335 -7.54 -0.32 -4.08
N TYR A 336 -7.38 0.99 -4.29
CA TYR A 336 -6.49 1.84 -3.50
C TYR A 336 -6.85 1.93 -2.00
N PHE A 337 -8.06 1.50 -1.64
CA PHE A 337 -8.61 1.49 -0.31
C PHE A 337 -8.55 0.10 0.34
N SER A 338 -7.87 -0.85 -0.31
CA SER A 338 -7.75 -2.24 0.12
C SER A 338 -9.09 -2.99 0.22
N SER A 339 -10.19 -2.38 -0.25
CA SER A 339 -11.49 -3.02 -0.37
C SER A 339 -11.41 -4.10 -1.43
N CYS A 340 -11.98 -5.26 -1.10
CA CYS A 340 -12.11 -6.40 -1.98
C CYS A 340 -13.51 -6.44 -2.57
N CYS A 341 -13.60 -6.79 -3.84
CA CYS A 341 -14.81 -7.32 -4.44
C CYS A 341 -14.51 -8.65 -5.12
N TYR A 342 -15.46 -9.59 -5.08
CA TYR A 342 -15.26 -10.96 -5.53
C TYR A 342 -16.19 -11.29 -6.69
N LEU A 343 -15.64 -11.61 -7.85
CA LEU A 343 -16.42 -12.13 -8.96
C LEU A 343 -16.57 -13.64 -8.80
N VAL A 344 -17.80 -14.14 -8.78
CA VAL A 344 -18.13 -15.57 -8.71
C VAL A 344 -18.98 -15.95 -9.91
N GLU A 345 -18.48 -16.85 -10.74
CA GLU A 345 -19.20 -17.39 -11.90
C GLU A 345 -19.95 -18.68 -11.53
N GLY A 346 -21.20 -18.77 -11.99
CA GLY A 346 -21.83 -20.05 -12.28
C GLY A 346 -21.84 -20.32 -13.78
N ARG A 347 -22.73 -21.22 -14.23
CA ARG A 347 -22.89 -21.54 -15.64
C ARG A 347 -23.69 -20.48 -16.40
N ASP A 348 -24.71 -19.92 -15.76
CA ASP A 348 -25.75 -19.14 -16.44
C ASP A 348 -25.58 -17.62 -16.20
N ARG A 349 -24.89 -17.25 -15.10
CA ARG A 349 -24.59 -15.86 -14.69
C ARG A 349 -23.44 -15.82 -13.70
N ALA A 350 -22.96 -14.62 -13.44
CA ALA A 350 -22.03 -14.34 -12.35
C ALA A 350 -22.62 -13.33 -11.36
N VAL A 351 -22.03 -13.27 -10.18
CA VAL A 351 -22.29 -12.21 -9.20
C VAL A 351 -20.97 -11.58 -8.79
N LEU A 352 -20.97 -10.26 -8.65
CA LEU A 352 -19.93 -9.54 -7.95
C LEU A 352 -20.37 -9.39 -6.50
N VAL A 353 -19.56 -9.85 -5.54
CA VAL A 353 -19.76 -9.57 -4.13
C VAL A 353 -19.01 -8.28 -3.80
N ASP A 354 -19.74 -7.24 -3.39
CA ASP A 354 -19.28 -5.87 -3.12
C ASP A 354 -18.65 -5.13 -4.32
N THR A 355 -18.32 -3.84 -4.17
CA THR A 355 -17.81 -2.99 -5.29
C THR A 355 -16.50 -2.25 -5.05
N GLY A 356 -16.05 -2.10 -3.80
CA GLY A 356 -14.91 -1.25 -3.48
C GLY A 356 -15.19 0.27 -3.57
N MET A 357 -14.13 1.04 -3.38
CA MET A 357 -13.98 2.50 -3.50
C MET A 357 -13.40 2.97 -4.84
N GLY A 358 -12.90 2.07 -5.68
CA GLY A 358 -12.23 2.42 -6.93
C GLY A 358 -13.06 3.33 -7.84
N GLU A 359 -12.42 4.36 -8.39
CA GLU A 359 -12.97 5.34 -9.33
C GLU A 359 -12.70 4.97 -10.80
N GLY A 360 -12.06 3.82 -11.06
CA GLY A 360 -11.82 3.28 -12.39
C GLY A 360 -13.04 2.56 -13.00
N ASP A 361 -12.87 1.99 -14.19
CA ASP A 361 -13.94 1.24 -14.86
C ASP A 361 -14.05 -0.21 -14.34
N LEU A 362 -14.61 -0.37 -13.13
CA LEU A 362 -14.86 -1.67 -12.53
C LEU A 362 -15.69 -2.61 -13.42
N LEU A 363 -16.73 -2.10 -14.09
CA LEU A 363 -17.55 -2.94 -14.98
C LEU A 363 -16.81 -3.36 -16.24
N GLY A 364 -15.96 -2.49 -16.80
CA GLY A 364 -15.05 -2.87 -17.88
C GLY A 364 -14.09 -3.99 -17.47
N LEU A 365 -13.54 -3.90 -16.25
CA LEU A 365 -12.71 -4.94 -15.66
C LEU A 365 -13.47 -6.26 -15.45
N VAL A 366 -14.66 -6.21 -14.86
CA VAL A 366 -15.48 -7.42 -14.67
C VAL A 366 -15.81 -8.08 -16.01
N ARG A 367 -16.15 -7.31 -17.04
CA ARG A 367 -16.42 -7.82 -18.40
C ARG A 367 -15.19 -8.40 -19.10
N SER A 368 -13.97 -8.02 -18.70
CA SER A 368 -12.75 -8.64 -19.24
C SER A 368 -12.46 -9.99 -18.59
N LEU A 369 -13.00 -10.23 -17.38
CA LEU A 369 -12.86 -11.49 -16.65
C LEU A 369 -13.96 -12.49 -17.00
N THR A 370 -15.20 -12.04 -17.22
CA THR A 370 -16.34 -12.91 -17.53
C THR A 370 -17.18 -12.40 -18.71
N PRO A 371 -17.64 -13.29 -19.62
CA PRO A 371 -18.64 -12.95 -20.62
C PRO A 371 -20.08 -13.01 -20.10
N LEU A 372 -20.30 -13.49 -18.87
CA LEU A 372 -21.63 -13.73 -18.31
C LEU A 372 -22.31 -12.42 -17.86
N PRO A 373 -23.66 -12.37 -17.83
CA PRO A 373 -24.37 -11.32 -17.12
C PRO A 373 -23.97 -11.31 -15.64
N VAL A 374 -23.73 -10.12 -15.09
CA VAL A 374 -23.26 -9.94 -13.70
C VAL A 374 -24.26 -9.13 -12.89
N ASP A 375 -24.72 -9.71 -11.78
CA ASP A 375 -25.47 -9.01 -10.74
C ASP A 375 -24.54 -8.59 -9.60
N LEU A 376 -25.01 -7.76 -8.67
CA LEU A 376 -24.28 -7.39 -7.45
C LEU A 376 -24.90 -8.03 -6.22
N ALA A 377 -24.11 -8.60 -5.33
CA ALA A 377 -24.50 -8.98 -3.98
C ALA A 377 -23.71 -8.17 -2.97
N VAL A 378 -24.40 -7.51 -2.04
CA VAL A 378 -23.79 -6.58 -1.09
C VAL A 378 -23.77 -7.21 0.30
N THR A 379 -22.60 -7.27 0.92
CA THR A 379 -22.44 -7.80 2.29
C THR A 379 -23.01 -6.84 3.33
N HIS A 380 -22.78 -5.55 3.12
CA HIS A 380 -23.35 -4.47 3.93
C HIS A 380 -23.25 -3.13 3.16
N PRO A 381 -24.16 -2.17 3.39
CA PRO A 381 -24.33 -1.01 2.52
C PRO A 381 -23.39 0.17 2.87
N HIS A 382 -22.16 -0.12 3.28
CA HIS A 382 -21.12 0.90 3.44
C HIS A 382 -20.60 1.37 2.08
N LEU A 383 -20.07 2.59 2.06
CA LEU A 383 -19.63 3.28 0.84
C LEU A 383 -18.62 2.43 0.05
N ASP A 384 -17.72 1.76 0.74
CA ASP A 384 -16.66 0.94 0.18
C ASP A 384 -17.09 -0.48 -0.25
N HIS A 385 -18.36 -0.83 -0.04
CA HIS A 385 -18.93 -2.13 -0.41
C HIS A 385 -20.09 -1.99 -1.41
N MET A 386 -20.76 -0.84 -1.46
CA MET A 386 -21.95 -0.60 -2.29
C MET A 386 -21.82 0.60 -3.25
N ARG A 387 -20.61 1.09 -3.51
CA ARG A 387 -20.38 2.23 -4.42
C ARG A 387 -20.90 1.98 -5.84
N GLY A 388 -21.78 2.84 -6.32
CA GLY A 388 -22.27 2.81 -7.71
C GLY A 388 -23.04 1.53 -8.04
N ALA A 389 -23.80 1.01 -7.08
CA ALA A 389 -24.64 -0.17 -7.23
C ALA A 389 -25.70 0.00 -8.34
N ASP A 390 -26.06 1.24 -8.71
CA ASP A 390 -26.95 1.53 -9.84
C ASP A 390 -26.39 1.14 -11.21
N ARG A 391 -25.11 0.79 -11.30
CA ARG A 391 -24.47 0.31 -12.53
C ARG A 391 -24.79 -1.16 -12.83
N PHE A 392 -25.40 -1.89 -11.89
CA PHE A 392 -25.78 -3.29 -12.04
C PHE A 392 -27.29 -3.42 -12.32
N PRO A 393 -27.73 -4.46 -13.06
CA PRO A 393 -29.14 -4.66 -13.36
C PRO A 393 -29.93 -5.08 -12.10
N ARG A 394 -29.35 -5.96 -11.27
CA ARG A 394 -29.91 -6.45 -10.01
C ARG A 394 -28.90 -6.33 -8.89
N VAL A 395 -29.39 -5.95 -7.72
CA VAL A 395 -28.60 -5.83 -6.49
C VAL A 395 -29.29 -6.62 -5.39
N TYR A 396 -28.64 -7.69 -4.93
CA TYR A 396 -29.03 -8.45 -3.75
C TYR A 396 -28.56 -7.69 -2.51
N LEU A 397 -29.51 -7.21 -1.70
CA LEU A 397 -29.27 -6.41 -0.50
C LEU A 397 -30.22 -6.85 0.62
N HIS A 398 -29.76 -6.81 1.86
CA HIS A 398 -30.58 -7.21 3.00
C HIS A 398 -31.90 -6.43 3.02
N GLU A 399 -33.02 -7.10 3.29
CA GLU A 399 -34.36 -6.51 3.17
C GLU A 399 -34.54 -5.25 4.04
N LYS A 400 -33.91 -5.23 5.23
CA LYS A 400 -33.91 -4.07 6.12
C LYS A 400 -33.01 -2.93 5.66
N ASP A 401 -31.92 -3.22 4.97
CA ASP A 401 -31.10 -2.18 4.34
C ASP A 401 -31.81 -1.57 3.13
N ILE A 402 -32.62 -2.35 2.40
CA ILE A 402 -33.49 -1.83 1.34
C ILE A 402 -34.54 -0.87 1.94
N GLU A 403 -35.19 -1.25 3.04
CA GLU A 403 -36.13 -0.39 3.76
C GLU A 403 -35.45 0.93 4.20
N ALA A 404 -34.26 0.84 4.79
CA ALA A 404 -33.49 1.99 5.25
C ALA A 404 -33.04 2.90 4.10
N LEU A 405 -32.57 2.33 2.98
CA LEU A 405 -32.15 3.03 1.77
C LEU A 405 -33.31 3.75 1.09
N ALA A 406 -34.50 3.17 1.10
CA ALA A 406 -35.71 3.81 0.60
C ALA A 406 -36.16 4.98 1.49
N ALA A 407 -36.04 4.83 2.81
CA ALA A 407 -36.45 5.84 3.78
C ALA A 407 -35.49 7.03 3.86
N ASN A 408 -34.17 6.79 3.84
CA ASN A 408 -33.12 7.78 4.09
C ASN A 408 -31.91 7.56 3.15
N PRO A 409 -32.05 7.78 1.83
CA PRO A 409 -30.99 7.50 0.85
C PRO A 409 -29.68 8.25 1.10
N GLU A 410 -29.73 9.40 1.76
CA GLU A 410 -28.57 10.20 2.14
C GLU A 410 -27.65 9.51 3.16
N ARG A 411 -28.15 8.51 3.90
CA ARG A 411 -27.32 7.67 4.80
C ARG A 411 -26.42 6.69 4.06
N PHE A 412 -26.66 6.50 2.76
CA PHE A 412 -25.92 5.57 1.90
C PHE A 412 -25.18 6.36 0.81
N PRO A 413 -24.17 7.16 1.19
CA PRO A 413 -23.44 8.02 0.26
C PRO A 413 -22.84 7.16 -0.86
N ALA A 414 -22.92 7.68 -2.09
CA ALA A 414 -22.42 7.05 -3.31
C ALA A 414 -22.92 5.63 -3.61
N ALA A 415 -23.96 5.13 -2.92
CA ALA A 415 -24.70 3.94 -3.36
C ALA A 415 -25.11 4.09 -4.83
N TRP A 416 -25.50 5.30 -5.21
CA TRP A 416 -25.82 5.69 -6.59
C TRP A 416 -24.75 6.59 -7.20
N THR A 417 -24.50 6.40 -8.48
CA THR A 417 -23.64 7.27 -9.28
C THR A 417 -24.18 8.70 -9.25
N PRO A 418 -23.34 9.73 -8.99
CA PRO A 418 -23.79 11.11 -8.95
C PRO A 418 -24.52 11.53 -10.22
N GLY A 419 -25.74 12.07 -10.08
CA GLY A 419 -26.58 12.50 -11.19
C GLY A 419 -27.32 11.37 -11.93
N SER A 420 -27.14 10.11 -11.54
CA SER A 420 -27.84 8.99 -12.15
C SER A 420 -29.30 8.89 -11.71
N THR A 421 -30.19 8.71 -12.69
CA THR A 421 -31.62 8.43 -12.50
C THR A 421 -31.94 6.95 -12.66
N VAL A 422 -30.98 6.13 -13.11
CA VAL A 422 -31.13 4.69 -13.22
C VAL A 422 -31.14 4.09 -11.82
N ARG A 423 -32.02 3.12 -11.58
CA ARG A 423 -32.05 2.34 -10.35
C ARG A 423 -32.05 0.86 -10.69
N PRO A 424 -31.30 0.05 -9.95
CA PRO A 424 -31.30 -1.40 -10.15
C PRO A 424 -32.61 -1.98 -9.63
N GLU A 425 -32.91 -3.20 -10.03
CA GLU A 425 -33.86 -4.03 -9.29
C GLU A 425 -33.18 -4.45 -7.96
N LEU A 426 -33.72 -3.95 -6.84
CA LEU A 426 -33.30 -4.36 -5.50
C LEU A 426 -33.98 -5.68 -5.15
N VAL A 427 -33.17 -6.73 -4.97
CA VAL A 427 -33.64 -8.08 -4.64
C VAL A 427 -33.43 -8.29 -3.13
N PRO A 428 -34.50 -8.37 -2.31
CA PRO A 428 -34.37 -8.55 -0.88
C PRO A 428 -33.78 -9.93 -0.55
N ILE A 429 -32.75 -9.93 0.29
CA ILE A 429 -32.17 -11.13 0.91
C ILE A 429 -32.30 -11.04 2.44
N ARG A 430 -32.24 -12.21 3.06
CA ARG A 430 -32.32 -12.49 4.51
C ARG A 430 -31.68 -13.84 4.79
N GLU A 431 -31.56 -14.23 6.05
CA GLU A 431 -31.10 -15.56 6.47
C GLU A 431 -31.65 -16.70 5.58
N GLY A 432 -30.75 -17.54 5.06
CA GLY A 432 -31.03 -18.67 4.18
C GLY A 432 -31.46 -18.34 2.75
N SER A 433 -31.39 -17.07 2.31
CA SER A 433 -31.67 -16.71 0.92
C SER A 433 -30.62 -17.29 -0.03
N LEU A 434 -31.04 -17.74 -1.22
CA LEU A 434 -30.18 -18.42 -2.18
C LEU A 434 -30.04 -17.60 -3.47
N ILE A 435 -28.79 -17.38 -3.90
CA ILE A 435 -28.45 -16.76 -5.18
C ILE A 435 -27.91 -17.86 -6.11
N ASP A 436 -28.77 -18.37 -7.00
CA ASP A 436 -28.41 -19.42 -7.97
C ASP A 436 -27.80 -18.83 -9.25
N LEU A 437 -26.56 -19.24 -9.54
CA LEU A 437 -25.77 -18.80 -10.69
C LEU A 437 -25.72 -19.85 -11.81
N GLY A 438 -26.40 -20.98 -11.65
CA GLY A 438 -26.36 -22.14 -12.53
C GLY A 438 -25.25 -23.11 -12.12
N GLY A 439 -25.51 -23.89 -11.07
CA GLY A 439 -24.57 -24.90 -10.54
C GLY A 439 -23.62 -24.40 -9.46
N VAL A 440 -23.56 -23.08 -9.25
CA VAL A 440 -22.96 -22.43 -8.07
C VAL A 440 -24.08 -21.65 -7.39
N VAL A 441 -24.23 -21.84 -6.08
CA VAL A 441 -25.26 -21.18 -5.27
C VAL A 441 -24.57 -20.51 -4.08
N LEU A 442 -24.81 -19.21 -3.91
CA LEU A 442 -24.40 -18.49 -2.72
C LEU A 442 -25.57 -18.45 -1.75
N GLU A 443 -25.37 -18.93 -0.53
CA GLU A 443 -26.31 -18.83 0.58
C GLU A 443 -26.00 -17.57 1.40
N THR A 444 -27.01 -16.74 1.64
CA THR A 444 -26.95 -15.60 2.56
C THR A 444 -27.06 -16.08 4.00
N GLN A 445 -26.08 -15.74 4.83
CA GLN A 445 -26.08 -16.01 6.26
C GLN A 445 -25.88 -14.68 7.01
N GLU A 446 -26.74 -14.38 7.98
CA GLU A 446 -26.70 -13.15 8.74
C GLU A 446 -25.56 -13.18 9.77
N LEU A 447 -24.76 -12.12 9.78
CA LEU A 447 -23.71 -11.90 10.77
C LEU A 447 -23.65 -10.41 11.08
N GLY A 448 -24.70 -9.94 11.78
CA GLY A 448 -24.83 -8.56 12.21
C GLY A 448 -23.80 -8.16 13.27
N GLY A 449 -23.51 -6.86 13.33
CA GLY A 449 -22.61 -6.25 14.31
C GLY A 449 -21.89 -5.03 13.74
N HIS A 450 -21.03 -5.23 12.74
CA HIS A 450 -20.34 -4.14 12.03
C HIS A 450 -21.35 -3.13 11.45
N THR A 451 -22.36 -3.66 10.75
CA THR A 451 -23.67 -3.01 10.60
C THR A 451 -24.74 -3.94 11.17
N GLU A 452 -25.89 -3.41 11.54
CA GLU A 452 -26.98 -4.20 12.15
C GLU A 452 -27.40 -5.40 11.27
N HIS A 453 -27.34 -5.21 9.95
CA HIS A 453 -27.86 -6.16 8.96
C HIS A 453 -26.77 -6.72 8.03
N SER A 454 -25.51 -6.70 8.46
CA SER A 454 -24.41 -7.33 7.73
C SER A 454 -24.71 -8.82 7.45
N VAL A 455 -24.41 -9.24 6.23
CA VAL A 455 -24.51 -10.65 5.80
C VAL A 455 -23.17 -11.15 5.28
N VAL A 456 -22.98 -12.46 5.35
CA VAL A 456 -21.91 -13.18 4.69
C VAL A 456 -22.50 -14.12 3.62
N PHE A 457 -21.74 -14.39 2.57
CA PHE A 457 -22.19 -15.29 1.49
C PHE A 457 -21.37 -16.58 1.50
N ALA A 458 -22.04 -17.72 1.73
CA ALA A 458 -21.42 -19.03 1.73
C ALA A 458 -21.54 -19.69 0.35
N ASP A 459 -20.42 -20.09 -0.22
CA ASP A 459 -20.32 -20.80 -1.50
C ASP A 459 -19.77 -22.21 -1.25
N ALA A 460 -20.69 -23.18 -1.27
CA ALA A 460 -20.35 -24.59 -1.05
C ALA A 460 -19.59 -25.22 -2.22
N ALA A 461 -19.80 -24.76 -3.45
CA ALA A 461 -19.14 -25.31 -4.63
C ALA A 461 -17.64 -25.04 -4.59
N HIS A 462 -17.26 -23.85 -4.16
CA HIS A 462 -15.86 -23.44 -4.04
C HIS A 462 -15.26 -23.64 -2.64
N ARG A 463 -16.12 -23.88 -1.62
CA ARG A 463 -15.78 -23.88 -0.19
C ARG A 463 -15.19 -22.54 0.24
N LEU A 464 -15.91 -21.47 -0.05
CA LEU A 464 -15.54 -20.09 0.26
C LEU A 464 -16.64 -19.40 1.07
N LEU A 465 -16.25 -18.48 1.94
CA LEU A 465 -17.16 -17.60 2.68
C LEU A 465 -16.73 -16.16 2.46
N PHE A 466 -17.60 -15.33 1.88
CA PHE A 466 -17.32 -13.90 1.66
C PHE A 466 -17.88 -13.12 2.84
N THR A 467 -17.02 -12.56 3.69
CA THR A 467 -17.42 -12.05 5.01
C THR A 467 -17.74 -10.57 5.06
N GLY A 468 -17.37 -9.80 4.02
CA GLY A 468 -17.35 -8.35 4.13
C GLY A 468 -16.57 -7.92 5.38
N ASP A 469 -17.14 -6.97 6.13
CA ASP A 469 -16.54 -6.44 7.37
C ASP A 469 -17.16 -7.05 8.64
N ALA A 470 -17.99 -8.08 8.49
CA ALA A 470 -18.69 -8.72 9.61
C ALA A 470 -17.72 -9.39 10.61
N VAL A 471 -16.52 -9.79 10.16
CA VAL A 471 -15.47 -10.34 11.02
C VAL A 471 -14.09 -10.04 10.44
N GLY A 472 -13.11 -9.77 11.30
CA GLY A 472 -11.72 -9.53 10.91
C GLY A 472 -10.72 -9.92 12.01
N SER A 473 -9.52 -10.32 11.59
CA SER A 473 -8.38 -10.71 12.45
C SER A 473 -7.59 -9.53 13.04
N GLY A 474 -8.00 -8.30 12.73
CA GLY A 474 -7.24 -7.09 13.02
C GLY A 474 -7.83 -5.89 12.31
N TYR A 475 -7.18 -5.42 11.24
CA TYR A 475 -7.58 -4.24 10.46
C TYR A 475 -9.04 -4.33 9.98
N ILE A 476 -9.86 -3.29 10.18
CA ILE A 476 -11.24 -3.13 9.65
C ILE A 476 -12.37 -3.97 10.32
N ALA A 477 -12.12 -4.70 11.41
CA ALA A 477 -13.22 -5.05 12.32
C ALA A 477 -13.65 -3.80 13.14
N LEU A 478 -14.36 -2.87 12.49
CA LEU A 478 -14.64 -1.52 13.00
C LEU A 478 -16.04 -1.43 13.62
N MET A 479 -16.12 -0.94 14.84
CA MET A 479 -17.38 -0.58 15.50
C MET A 479 -17.52 0.95 15.50
N ILE A 480 -18.66 1.45 15.00
CA ILE A 480 -18.98 2.88 14.99
C ILE A 480 -20.17 3.10 15.92
N CYS A 481 -19.94 3.77 17.05
CA CYS A 481 -20.98 4.03 18.04
C CYS A 481 -20.66 5.29 18.85
N ARG A 482 -21.61 5.81 19.63
CA ARG A 482 -21.28 6.81 20.64
C ARG A 482 -20.60 6.15 21.86
N GLN A 483 -19.87 6.92 22.66
CA GLN A 483 -19.20 6.38 23.85
C GLN A 483 -20.20 5.83 24.88
N ASP A 484 -21.37 6.48 25.01
CA ASP A 484 -22.45 6.07 25.90
C ASP A 484 -23.22 4.84 25.39
N GLU A 485 -23.05 4.46 24.12
CA GLU A 485 -23.68 3.31 23.46
C GLU A 485 -22.73 2.10 23.33
N LEU A 486 -21.48 2.20 23.82
CA LEU A 486 -20.46 1.16 23.65
C LEU A 486 -20.97 -0.24 24.07
N THR A 487 -21.60 -0.33 25.24
CA THR A 487 -22.11 -1.60 25.78
C THR A 487 -23.20 -2.19 24.89
N GLU A 488 -24.11 -1.38 24.37
CA GLU A 488 -25.18 -1.82 23.48
C GLU A 488 -24.62 -2.30 22.13
N CYS A 489 -23.72 -1.51 21.54
CA CYS A 489 -23.03 -1.86 20.28
C CYS A 489 -22.31 -3.21 20.40
N ILE A 490 -21.56 -3.43 21.47
CA ILE A 490 -20.83 -4.69 21.68
C ILE A 490 -21.76 -5.84 22.03
N SER A 491 -22.86 -5.59 22.75
CA SER A 491 -23.86 -6.64 23.02
C SER A 491 -24.48 -7.14 21.71
N HIS A 492 -24.89 -6.23 20.82
CA HIS A 492 -25.46 -6.61 19.53
C HIS A 492 -24.46 -7.39 18.67
N TYR A 493 -23.20 -6.96 18.62
CA TYR A 493 -22.19 -7.72 17.88
C TYR A 493 -21.92 -9.10 18.48
N ALA A 494 -21.85 -9.21 19.81
CA ALA A 494 -21.68 -10.49 20.49
C ALA A 494 -22.84 -11.46 20.22
N ASP A 495 -24.07 -10.95 20.15
CA ASP A 495 -25.25 -11.75 19.85
C ASP A 495 -25.25 -12.24 18.40
N GLY A 496 -24.88 -11.39 17.44
CA GLY A 496 -24.70 -11.79 16.03
C GLY A 496 -23.63 -12.87 15.86
N LEU A 497 -22.45 -12.67 16.47
CA LEU A 497 -21.38 -13.67 16.45
C LEU A 497 -21.81 -15.00 17.08
N ARG A 498 -22.59 -14.97 18.17
CA ARG A 498 -23.05 -16.18 18.87
C ARG A 498 -24.09 -16.93 18.04
N ALA A 499 -25.08 -16.22 17.49
CA ALA A 499 -26.06 -16.81 16.59
C ALA A 499 -25.37 -17.49 15.40
N TYR A 500 -24.41 -16.80 14.77
CA TYR A 500 -23.64 -17.39 13.67
C TYR A 500 -22.81 -18.61 14.10
N ALA A 501 -22.20 -18.55 15.29
CA ALA A 501 -21.47 -19.67 15.88
C ALA A 501 -22.36 -20.92 16.01
N ASP A 502 -23.57 -20.73 16.52
CA ASP A 502 -24.52 -21.80 16.82
C ASP A 502 -25.16 -22.40 15.56
N HIS A 503 -25.35 -21.60 14.50
CA HIS A 503 -26.11 -21.99 13.32
C HIS A 503 -25.26 -22.37 12.10
N HIS A 504 -24.13 -21.69 11.86
CA HIS A 504 -23.39 -21.81 10.59
C HIS A 504 -21.95 -22.27 10.74
N LEU A 505 -21.30 -21.98 11.87
CA LEU A 505 -19.84 -22.13 12.03
C LEU A 505 -19.33 -23.53 11.71
N ASP A 506 -20.05 -24.57 12.12
CA ASP A 506 -19.68 -25.96 11.84
C ASP A 506 -19.74 -26.29 10.34
N ALA A 507 -20.71 -25.75 9.61
CA ALA A 507 -20.88 -25.99 8.18
C ALA A 507 -19.79 -25.30 7.33
N VAL A 508 -19.32 -24.13 7.76
CA VAL A 508 -18.31 -23.32 7.04
C VAL A 508 -16.90 -23.44 7.65
N ARG A 509 -16.70 -24.36 8.61
CA ARG A 509 -15.45 -24.50 9.37
C ARG A 509 -14.24 -24.73 8.47
N ASP A 510 -14.44 -25.50 7.40
CA ASP A 510 -13.38 -25.87 6.46
C ASP A 510 -13.46 -25.10 5.13
N TYR A 511 -14.05 -23.89 5.15
CA TYR A 511 -14.08 -22.98 4.00
C TYR A 511 -12.93 -21.97 4.10
N GLY A 512 -12.52 -21.40 2.97
CA GLY A 512 -11.66 -20.21 2.96
C GLY A 512 -12.51 -18.97 3.20
N TRP A 513 -12.26 -18.23 4.29
CA TRP A 513 -13.00 -17.01 4.60
C TRP A 513 -12.27 -15.82 3.98
N LEU A 514 -12.97 -15.07 3.15
CA LEU A 514 -12.47 -13.98 2.33
C LEU A 514 -13.09 -12.67 2.79
N GLY A 515 -12.23 -11.81 3.33
CA GLY A 515 -12.61 -10.54 3.95
C GLY A 515 -13.08 -9.47 2.96
N GLY A 516 -13.83 -8.48 3.46
CA GLY A 516 -14.17 -7.27 2.73
C GLY A 516 -12.95 -6.42 2.37
N HIS A 517 -11.81 -6.61 3.07
CA HIS A 517 -10.54 -5.95 2.77
C HIS A 517 -9.39 -6.94 2.88
N LYS A 518 -8.55 -7.05 1.86
CA LYS A 518 -7.49 -8.09 1.82
C LYS A 518 -6.49 -7.96 2.97
N ILE A 519 -6.34 -6.76 3.50
CA ILE A 519 -5.45 -6.50 4.62
C ILE A 519 -6.07 -6.83 5.99
N GLN A 520 -7.32 -7.28 6.07
CA GLN A 520 -7.94 -7.78 7.32
C GLN A 520 -7.14 -8.95 7.94
N GLU A 521 -6.47 -9.74 7.11
CA GLU A 521 -5.64 -10.89 7.52
C GLU A 521 -4.17 -10.53 7.81
N ASN A 522 -3.81 -9.25 7.67
CA ASN A 522 -2.47 -8.76 7.96
C ASN A 522 -2.51 -7.62 8.99
N GLY A 523 -1.62 -7.65 9.96
CA GLY A 523 -1.76 -6.91 11.22
C GLY A 523 -1.86 -5.40 11.05
N CYS A 524 -2.25 -4.68 12.10
CA CYS A 524 -2.63 -3.27 12.02
C CYS A 524 -1.52 -2.27 11.62
N ASP A 525 -0.29 -2.71 11.37
CA ASP A 525 0.82 -1.86 10.94
C ASP A 525 0.76 -1.60 9.42
N ALA A 526 0.27 -0.42 9.04
CA ALA A 526 0.18 0.03 7.64
C ALA A 526 1.52 -0.04 6.87
N ARG A 527 2.67 0.04 7.55
CA ARG A 527 4.00 -0.10 6.90
C ARG A 527 4.25 -1.51 6.43
N ARG A 528 3.82 -2.50 7.22
CA ARG A 528 4.02 -3.93 6.98
C ARG A 528 2.94 -4.53 6.07
N GLN A 529 1.98 -3.73 5.63
CA GLN A 529 0.96 -4.18 4.69
C GLN A 529 1.55 -4.62 3.34
N GLN A 530 2.64 -4.00 2.89
CA GLN A 530 3.32 -4.42 1.67
C GLN A 530 4.08 -5.74 1.81
N ASP A 531 4.55 -6.08 3.01
CA ASP A 531 5.23 -7.36 3.22
C ASP A 531 4.29 -8.53 2.94
N PHE A 532 3.01 -8.38 3.27
CA PHE A 532 2.00 -9.38 2.94
C PHE A 532 1.82 -9.51 1.42
N LEU A 533 1.66 -8.39 0.71
CA LEU A 533 1.53 -8.37 -0.75
C LEU A 533 2.77 -8.95 -1.46
N ALA A 534 3.95 -8.81 -0.87
CA ALA A 534 5.21 -9.35 -1.39
C ALA A 534 5.54 -10.77 -0.91
N GLY A 535 4.66 -11.42 -0.13
CA GLY A 535 4.89 -12.77 0.40
C GLY A 535 6.01 -12.86 1.45
N ARG A 536 6.30 -11.75 2.14
CA ARG A 536 7.35 -11.61 3.16
C ARG A 536 6.81 -11.29 4.55
N SER A 537 5.49 -11.16 4.73
CA SER A 537 4.93 -10.82 6.04
C SER A 537 5.28 -11.88 7.08
N ALA A 538 5.83 -11.43 8.20
CA ALA A 538 5.99 -12.26 9.40
C ALA A 538 4.68 -12.40 10.19
N TYR A 539 3.61 -11.73 9.74
CA TYR A 539 2.30 -11.73 10.37
C TYR A 539 1.25 -12.04 9.30
N PHE A 540 0.70 -13.26 9.32
CA PHE A 540 -0.41 -13.65 8.45
C PHE A 540 -1.41 -14.41 9.31
N ASN A 541 -2.60 -13.83 9.47
CA ASN A 541 -3.64 -14.35 10.35
C ASN A 541 -4.94 -14.43 9.56
N PRO A 542 -5.13 -15.47 8.72
CA PRO A 542 -6.29 -15.55 7.84
C PRO A 542 -7.59 -15.65 8.65
N ILE A 543 -8.63 -15.01 8.12
CA ILE A 543 -9.98 -15.09 8.68
C ILE A 543 -10.40 -16.57 8.72
N ARG A 544 -10.87 -17.01 9.88
CA ARG A 544 -11.21 -18.42 10.15
C ARG A 544 -12.11 -18.52 11.39
N PRO A 545 -12.75 -19.68 11.64
CA PRO A 545 -13.61 -19.88 12.81
C PRO A 545 -13.02 -19.43 14.17
N GLN A 546 -11.72 -19.64 14.38
CA GLN A 546 -11.06 -19.23 15.63
C GLN A 546 -11.14 -17.71 15.87
N ILE A 547 -11.09 -16.89 14.82
CA ILE A 547 -11.18 -15.43 14.97
C ILE A 547 -12.57 -15.03 15.46
N LEU A 548 -13.63 -15.69 14.98
CA LEU A 548 -14.98 -15.46 15.47
C LEU A 548 -15.11 -15.80 16.96
N LEU A 549 -14.55 -16.93 17.39
CA LEU A 549 -14.56 -17.36 18.80
C LEU A 549 -13.72 -16.44 19.70
N ASP A 550 -12.56 -16.00 19.21
CA ASP A 550 -11.72 -15.03 19.91
C ASP A 550 -12.42 -13.66 19.99
N MET A 551 -13.16 -13.26 18.95
CA MET A 551 -13.96 -12.04 18.92
C MET A 551 -15.11 -12.09 19.93
N LEU A 552 -15.81 -13.22 20.05
CA LEU A 552 -16.81 -13.45 21.10
C LEU A 552 -16.22 -13.27 22.50
N THR A 553 -15.00 -13.78 22.71
CA THR A 553 -14.30 -13.63 23.98
C THR A 553 -13.91 -12.17 24.23
N LEU A 554 -13.44 -11.47 23.20
CA LEU A 554 -13.12 -10.03 23.28
C LEU A 554 -14.35 -9.20 23.62
N CYS A 555 -15.49 -9.45 22.98
CA CYS A 555 -16.76 -8.81 23.33
C CYS A 555 -17.12 -9.06 24.80
N GLY A 556 -16.97 -10.29 25.28
CA GLY A 556 -17.19 -10.64 26.69
C GLY A 556 -16.32 -9.82 27.65
N GLN A 557 -15.03 -9.65 27.34
CA GLN A 557 -14.09 -8.85 28.14
C GLN A 557 -14.45 -7.36 28.17
N ILE A 558 -15.03 -6.82 27.10
CA ILE A 558 -15.50 -5.43 27.09
C ILE A 558 -16.77 -5.31 27.95
N LEU A 559 -17.72 -6.25 27.79
CA LEU A 559 -19.00 -6.25 28.50
C LEU A 559 -18.85 -6.48 30.01
N ASP A 560 -17.87 -7.28 30.44
CA ASP A 560 -17.59 -7.54 31.85
C ASP A 560 -16.66 -6.51 32.51
N GLY A 561 -16.11 -5.58 31.72
CA GLY A 561 -15.23 -4.50 32.17
C GLY A 561 -13.76 -4.90 32.34
N THR A 562 -13.34 -6.10 31.90
CA THR A 562 -11.93 -6.49 31.79
C THR A 562 -11.17 -5.57 30.83
N VAL A 563 -11.79 -5.17 29.73
CA VAL A 563 -11.32 -4.11 28.82
C VAL A 563 -12.22 -2.90 29.01
N THR A 564 -11.66 -1.81 29.55
CA THR A 564 -12.44 -0.61 29.87
C THR A 564 -12.46 0.39 28.70
N LEU A 565 -13.43 1.31 28.69
CA LEU A 565 -13.42 2.44 27.75
C LEU A 565 -12.12 3.27 27.86
N ALA A 566 -11.56 3.40 29.07
CA ALA A 566 -10.29 4.10 29.26
C ALA A 566 -9.12 3.38 28.57
N ASP A 567 -9.11 2.04 28.59
CA ASP A 567 -8.12 1.24 27.87
C ASP A 567 -8.27 1.46 26.36
N LEU A 568 -9.50 1.38 25.83
CA LEU A 568 -9.78 1.64 24.41
C LEU A 568 -9.28 3.02 23.98
N LEU A 569 -9.67 4.07 24.70
CA LEU A 569 -9.29 5.46 24.40
C LEU A 569 -7.78 5.73 24.54
N SER A 570 -7.04 4.88 25.27
CA SER A 570 -5.59 5.03 25.46
C SER A 570 -4.75 4.49 24.30
N THR A 571 -5.33 3.63 23.47
CA THR A 571 -4.64 3.00 22.34
C THR A 571 -4.74 3.83 21.07
N GLU A 572 -3.76 3.66 20.17
CA GLU A 572 -3.80 4.27 18.85
C GLU A 572 -5.00 3.72 18.05
N GLU A 573 -5.75 4.61 17.42
CA GLU A 573 -6.98 4.30 16.66
C GLU A 573 -8.09 3.57 17.47
N HIS A 574 -8.01 3.61 18.82
CA HIS A 574 -8.94 2.92 19.73
C HIS A 574 -9.09 1.44 19.40
N TYR A 575 -7.99 0.70 19.52
CA TYR A 575 -7.88 -0.71 19.17
C TYR A 575 -7.81 -1.61 20.41
N CYS A 576 -8.43 -2.79 20.34
CA CYS A 576 -8.22 -3.87 21.30
C CYS A 576 -8.15 -5.23 20.61
N SER A 577 -7.63 -6.24 21.31
CA SER A 577 -7.45 -7.58 20.75
C SER A 577 -7.46 -8.67 21.81
N PHE A 578 -7.93 -9.85 21.43
CA PHE A 578 -7.81 -11.08 22.21
C PHE A 578 -7.50 -12.25 21.29
N GLY A 579 -6.53 -13.10 21.69
CA GLY A 579 -6.11 -14.24 20.86
C GLY A 579 -5.68 -13.80 19.47
N THR A 580 -6.45 -14.20 18.47
CA THR A 580 -6.24 -13.91 17.04
C THR A 580 -7.23 -12.89 16.47
N ALA A 581 -8.10 -12.32 17.29
CA ALA A 581 -9.05 -11.28 16.89
C ALA A 581 -8.59 -9.89 17.34
N GLY A 582 -8.91 -8.87 16.54
CA GLY A 582 -8.69 -7.46 16.86
C GLY A 582 -9.88 -6.62 16.41
N MET A 583 -10.18 -5.55 17.14
CA MET A 583 -11.33 -4.69 16.93
C MET A 583 -10.93 -3.21 17.05
N PHE A 584 -11.50 -2.36 16.19
CA PHE A 584 -11.32 -0.91 16.21
C PHE A 584 -12.60 -0.21 16.61
N PHE A 585 -12.47 0.96 17.25
CA PHE A 585 -13.61 1.79 17.65
C PHE A 585 -13.52 3.19 17.06
N ARG A 586 -14.60 3.59 16.39
CA ARG A 586 -14.85 4.99 16.06
C ARG A 586 -15.98 5.53 16.92
N PHE A 587 -15.60 6.30 17.94
CA PHE A 587 -16.57 7.04 18.73
C PHE A 587 -17.04 8.29 17.98
N ILE A 588 -18.36 8.40 17.79
CA ILE A 588 -19.04 9.59 17.28
C ILE A 588 -19.65 10.39 18.44
N ASP A 589 -19.82 11.70 18.23
CA ASP A 589 -20.26 12.66 19.26
C ASP A 589 -21.76 12.53 19.62
#